data_AF-A0A5M4ACC8-F1
#
_entry.id   AF-A0A5M4ACC8-F1
#
_cell.length_a   1.000
_cell.length_b   1.000
_cell.length_c   1.000
_cell.angle_alpha   90.00
_cell.angle_beta   90.00
_cell.angle_gamma   90.00
#
_symmetry.space_group_name_H-M   'P 1'
#
loop_
_entity.id
_entity.type
_entity.pdbx_description
1 polymer ?
#
loop_
_entity_poly.entity_id
_entity_poly.type
_entity_poly.pdbx_seq_one_letter_code
_entity_poly.pdbx_strand_id
1 'polypeptide(L)'
;MERVFTGTDISLPYDEFVGKVTSIDKEGNCAILENPLYDGKVCVHSGETITEYHHQVQIKQRTLPEFRTGDVVRVNKAGRVEIHHSKGRNDNALFITENCNCNCISCPQPPVKSRDFDYFFWINQQIIECLDDSCESIGITGGEPLLAEKYFFHTLQLLNEKLPQTNVQVLTNGILLGNERYFESLKELVDKRYLFGVPLYSDFPDDHDRMVNFKGGFYRTMNGLYNLATTEAKIEIRVLLNATTVGRLKQLSSYIYKNLPFVSHVAFMGLEGIGNALHNWNQLTIDYSLTMQEMEESVEFLSNWNIPVSIYNVPLCNLSPRLWPFAANSISDWKRHYADECNQCLVKENCGGVFSTSAKTNVKVEPVLKIL
;
A
#
# COMPACT_ATOMS: atom_id res chain seq x y z
N MET A 1 34.35 4.72 -3.65
CA MET A 1 33.46 3.97 -2.74
C MET A 1 34.35 2.92 -2.10
N GLU A 2 35.02 3.24 -1.01
CA GLU A 2 35.75 2.23 -0.23
C GLU A 2 34.72 1.54 0.66
N ARG A 3 34.48 0.26 0.40
CA ARG A 3 33.77 -0.60 1.35
C ARG A 3 34.81 -1.34 2.15
N VAL A 4 34.60 -1.36 3.45
CA VAL A 4 35.22 -2.37 4.29
C VAL A 4 34.09 -3.06 5.03
N PHE A 5 33.68 -4.23 4.55
CA PHE A 5 32.98 -5.20 5.38
C PHE A 5 34.02 -5.74 6.38
N THR A 6 34.33 -4.99 7.43
CA THR A 6 35.14 -5.49 8.55
C THR A 6 34.20 -6.14 9.55
N GLY A 7 33.99 -7.45 9.40
CA GLY A 7 33.24 -8.27 10.35
C GLY A 7 33.10 -9.66 9.76
N THR A 8 33.85 -10.63 10.29
CA THR A 8 34.14 -11.90 9.62
C THR A 8 33.04 -12.95 9.64
N ASP A 9 31.89 -12.77 10.30
CA ASP A 9 31.07 -13.94 10.66
C ASP A 9 29.54 -13.85 10.40
N ILE A 10 29.01 -12.77 9.81
CA ILE A 10 27.58 -12.73 9.44
C ILE A 10 27.41 -13.16 7.98
N SER A 11 26.96 -14.39 7.76
CA SER A 11 26.47 -14.82 6.46
C SER A 11 25.15 -14.11 6.17
N LEU A 12 25.18 -13.12 5.27
CA LEU A 12 24.01 -12.37 4.85
C LEU A 12 23.47 -12.93 3.52
N PRO A 13 22.29 -13.57 3.51
CA PRO A 13 21.61 -13.88 2.26
C PRO A 13 21.45 -12.62 1.40
N TYR A 14 21.62 -12.76 0.09
CA TYR A 14 21.51 -11.68 -0.90
C TYR A 14 22.51 -10.51 -0.76
N ASP A 15 23.51 -10.61 0.13
CA ASP A 15 24.42 -9.50 0.48
C ASP A 15 23.68 -8.28 1.06
N GLU A 16 22.61 -8.50 1.81
CA GLU A 16 21.79 -7.43 2.41
C GLU A 16 21.52 -7.70 3.89
N PHE A 17 21.26 -6.64 4.65
CA PHE A 17 20.85 -6.71 6.05
C PHE A 17 19.56 -5.93 6.25
N VAL A 18 18.62 -6.50 6.99
CA VAL A 18 17.42 -5.82 7.45
C VAL A 18 17.45 -5.86 8.97
N GLY A 19 17.29 -4.72 9.64
CA GLY A 19 17.33 -4.66 11.10
C GLY A 19 16.60 -3.46 11.68
N LYS A 20 16.23 -3.58 12.96
CA LYS A 20 15.63 -2.50 13.74
C LYS A 20 16.71 -1.54 14.23
N VAL A 21 16.46 -0.23 14.11
CA VAL A 21 17.29 0.82 14.71
C VAL A 21 17.13 0.78 16.23
N THR A 22 18.18 0.37 16.94
CA THR A 22 18.18 0.27 18.41
C THR A 22 18.81 1.48 19.08
N SER A 23 19.76 2.14 18.43
CA SER A 23 20.38 3.37 18.91
C SER A 23 20.79 4.28 17.76
N ILE A 24 20.68 5.59 17.98
CA ILE A 24 21.14 6.65 17.09
C ILE A 24 22.07 7.53 17.92
N ASP A 25 23.19 7.96 17.35
CA ASP A 25 24.04 8.93 18.02
C ASP A 25 23.35 10.30 18.16
N LYS A 26 23.92 11.19 18.98
CA LYS A 26 23.31 12.50 19.26
C LYS A 26 23.22 13.41 18.03
N GLU A 27 24.07 13.17 17.04
CA GLU A 27 24.19 14.01 15.85
C GLU A 27 23.41 13.47 14.65
N GLY A 28 22.82 12.26 14.76
CA GLY A 28 22.15 11.56 13.66
C GLY A 28 23.11 10.97 12.62
N ASN A 29 24.40 10.86 12.94
CA ASN A 29 25.48 10.49 12.03
C ASN A 29 25.84 8.99 12.06
N CYS A 30 25.39 8.20 13.05
CA CYS A 30 25.36 6.73 13.02
C CYS A 30 24.06 6.20 13.64
N ALA A 31 23.56 5.12 13.03
CA ALA A 31 22.50 4.27 13.57
C ALA A 31 22.98 2.82 13.69
N ILE A 32 22.68 2.19 14.82
CA ILE A 32 22.93 0.76 15.06
C ILE A 32 21.65 -0.01 14.73
N LEU A 33 21.81 -1.01 13.87
CA LEU A 33 20.77 -1.92 13.43
C LEU A 33 20.99 -3.31 14.03
N GLU A 34 19.92 -3.90 14.54
CA GLU A 34 19.91 -5.25 15.12
C GLU A 34 18.76 -6.07 14.54
N ASN A 35 18.97 -7.36 14.33
CA ASN A 35 17.93 -8.27 13.89
C ASN A 35 18.05 -9.57 14.72
N PRO A 36 16.97 -10.02 15.38
CA PRO A 36 16.99 -11.21 16.23
C PRO A 36 17.44 -12.50 15.55
N LEU A 37 17.42 -12.55 14.21
CA LEU A 37 17.84 -13.72 13.43
C LEU A 37 19.36 -13.84 13.26
N TYR A 38 20.15 -12.82 13.62
CA TYR A 38 21.59 -12.80 13.41
C TYR A 38 22.36 -12.43 14.69
N ASP A 39 23.46 -13.13 14.94
CA ASP A 39 24.42 -12.77 15.98
C ASP A 39 25.33 -11.63 15.48
N GLY A 40 24.93 -10.38 15.72
CA GLY A 40 25.74 -9.20 15.43
C GLY A 40 24.93 -7.93 15.19
N LYS A 41 25.63 -6.80 15.05
CA LYS A 41 25.01 -5.50 14.79
C LYS A 41 25.60 -4.84 13.55
N VAL A 42 24.83 -3.97 12.89
CA VAL A 42 25.29 -3.19 11.73
C VAL A 42 25.25 -1.70 12.09
N CYS A 43 26.36 -0.97 12.02
CA CYS A 43 26.34 0.51 12.08
C CYS A 43 26.28 1.07 10.66
N VAL A 44 25.31 1.93 10.41
CA VAL A 44 25.24 2.76 9.21
C VAL A 44 25.64 4.17 9.61
N HIS A 45 26.66 4.77 8.97
CA HIS A 45 27.20 6.07 9.39
C HIS A 45 27.51 7.03 8.22
N SER A 46 27.39 8.34 8.43
CA SER A 46 27.78 9.40 7.48
C SER A 46 28.96 10.24 7.97
N GLY A 47 30.07 9.59 8.29
CA GLY A 47 31.28 10.24 8.84
C GLY A 47 32.57 9.43 8.68
N GLU A 48 33.62 9.78 9.43
CA GLU A 48 34.81 8.93 9.56
C GLU A 48 34.46 7.61 10.28
N THR A 49 35.29 6.58 10.05
CA THR A 49 35.08 5.23 10.58
C THR A 49 35.03 5.25 12.10
N ILE A 50 33.90 4.84 12.68
CA ILE A 50 33.74 4.76 14.14
C ILE A 50 34.55 3.54 14.61
N THR A 51 35.68 3.77 15.25
CA THR A 51 36.74 2.76 15.38
C THR A 51 36.56 1.77 16.54
N GLU A 52 35.44 1.82 17.27
CA GLU A 52 35.31 1.14 18.56
C GLU A 52 34.06 0.28 18.69
N TYR A 53 33.86 -0.72 17.83
CA TYR A 53 32.92 -1.79 18.18
C TYR A 53 33.37 -3.15 17.64
N HIS A 54 33.70 -4.07 18.54
CA HIS A 54 33.92 -5.48 18.20
C HIS A 54 32.60 -6.11 17.72
N HIS A 55 32.64 -6.93 16.67
CA HIS A 55 31.50 -7.65 16.07
C HIS A 55 30.44 -6.80 15.35
N GLN A 56 30.84 -5.69 14.71
CA GLN A 56 29.93 -4.85 13.91
C GLN A 56 30.35 -4.72 12.45
N VAL A 57 29.39 -4.87 11.53
CA VAL A 57 29.57 -4.50 10.11
C VAL A 57 29.33 -3.00 9.97
N GLN A 58 30.25 -2.27 9.32
CA GLN A 58 30.13 -0.83 9.12
C GLN A 58 29.79 -0.48 7.67
N ILE A 59 28.78 0.37 7.49
CA ILE A 59 28.32 0.82 6.19
C ILE A 59 28.38 2.35 6.14
N LYS A 60 29.36 2.87 5.41
CA LYS A 60 29.54 4.31 5.21
C LYS A 60 28.61 4.85 4.12
N GLN A 61 27.87 5.90 4.46
CA GLN A 61 27.00 6.67 3.58
C GLN A 61 27.50 8.10 3.40
N ARG A 62 27.08 8.75 2.30
CA ARG A 62 27.30 10.20 2.13
C ARG A 62 26.36 11.02 3.02
N THR A 63 25.11 10.57 3.09
CA THR A 63 24.03 11.19 3.85
C THR A 63 23.15 10.06 4.37
N LEU A 64 22.72 10.15 5.63
CA LEU A 64 21.75 9.23 6.21
C LEU A 64 20.33 9.82 6.08
N PRO A 65 19.31 8.96 5.90
CA PRO A 65 17.95 9.39 6.17
C PRO A 65 17.78 9.67 7.67
N GLU A 66 16.79 10.48 8.02
CA GLU A 66 16.44 10.69 9.43
C GLU A 66 15.82 9.40 9.98
N PHE A 67 16.57 8.70 10.84
CA PHE A 67 16.11 7.51 11.52
C PHE A 67 15.39 7.85 12.82
N ARG A 68 14.50 6.96 13.23
CA ARG A 68 13.94 6.90 14.58
C ARG A 68 14.27 5.56 15.21
N THR A 69 14.46 5.55 16.53
CA THR A 69 14.54 4.29 17.27
C THR A 69 13.26 3.49 17.05
N GLY A 70 13.41 2.22 16.65
CA GLY A 70 12.30 1.35 16.27
C GLY A 70 12.05 1.25 14.77
N ASP A 71 12.68 2.08 13.94
CA ASP A 71 12.57 1.94 12.48
C ASP A 71 13.19 0.62 12.02
N VAL A 72 12.56 -0.05 11.06
CA VAL A 72 13.14 -1.23 10.40
C VAL A 72 13.74 -0.79 9.08
N VAL A 73 15.04 -1.05 8.94
CA VAL A 73 15.87 -0.52 7.87
C VAL A 73 16.52 -1.65 7.11
N ARG A 74 16.46 -1.58 5.79
CA ARG A 74 17.21 -2.44 4.88
C ARG A 74 18.44 -1.71 4.37
N VAL A 75 19.56 -2.41 4.36
CA VAL A 75 20.81 -1.94 3.78
C VAL A 75 21.33 -3.01 2.84
N ASN A 76 21.56 -2.65 1.59
CA ASN A 76 22.14 -3.58 0.61
C ASN A 76 23.65 -3.39 0.49
N LYS A 77 24.32 -4.33 -0.21
CA LYS A 77 25.75 -4.20 -0.48
C LYS A 77 26.14 -2.87 -1.11
N ALA A 78 25.29 -2.28 -1.98
CA ALA A 78 25.54 -0.97 -2.59
C ALA A 78 25.64 0.17 -1.59
N GLY A 79 25.27 -0.08 -0.32
CA GLY A 79 25.10 0.93 0.70
C GLY A 79 23.77 1.66 0.54
N ARG A 80 22.84 1.19 -0.30
CA ARG A 80 21.52 1.82 -0.35
C ARG A 80 20.81 1.49 0.96
N VAL A 81 20.30 2.54 1.62
CA VAL A 81 19.57 2.44 2.87
C VAL A 81 18.11 2.80 2.65
N GLU A 82 17.20 1.93 3.07
CA GLU A 82 15.75 2.06 2.88
C GLU A 82 15.02 1.78 4.18
N ILE A 83 14.15 2.70 4.60
CA ILE A 83 13.27 2.48 5.75
C ILE A 83 12.05 1.70 5.26
N HIS A 84 11.86 0.48 5.77
CA HIS A 84 10.72 -0.39 5.43
C HIS A 84 9.58 -0.30 6.44
N HIS A 85 9.86 0.09 7.67
CA HIS A 85 8.84 0.39 8.67
C HIS A 85 9.28 1.54 9.57
N SER A 86 8.35 2.46 9.87
CA SER A 86 8.54 3.52 10.85
C SER A 86 7.23 3.77 11.58
N LYS A 87 7.29 3.97 12.89
CA LYS A 87 6.10 4.27 13.69
C LYS A 87 5.41 5.54 13.20
N GLY A 88 4.08 5.48 13.09
CA GLY A 88 3.22 6.60 12.69
C GLY A 88 3.16 6.88 11.19
N ARG A 89 3.89 6.11 10.35
CA ARG A 89 3.73 6.19 8.89
C ARG A 89 2.49 5.44 8.43
N ASN A 90 1.80 6.00 7.43
CA ASN A 90 0.58 5.42 6.86
C ASN A 90 0.83 4.41 5.72
N ASP A 91 2.09 4.12 5.40
CA ASP A 91 2.51 3.33 4.25
C ASP A 91 3.42 2.15 4.61
N ASN A 92 3.48 1.78 5.88
CA ASN A 92 4.18 0.57 6.34
C ASN A 92 3.58 -0.67 5.65
N ALA A 93 4.35 -1.32 4.78
CA ALA A 93 3.87 -2.45 4.01
C ALA A 93 4.95 -3.50 3.73
N LEU A 94 4.53 -4.76 3.67
CA LEU A 94 5.27 -5.90 3.17
C LEU A 94 5.02 -6.02 1.66
N PHE A 95 6.07 -6.00 0.86
CA PHE A 95 5.99 -6.13 -0.59
C PHE A 95 6.24 -7.60 -0.96
N ILE A 96 5.26 -8.27 -1.57
CA ILE A 96 5.27 -9.72 -1.75
C ILE A 96 5.91 -10.14 -3.08
N THR A 97 5.61 -9.42 -4.15
CA THR A 97 6.10 -9.74 -5.51
C THR A 97 5.79 -8.60 -6.49
N GLU A 98 6.55 -8.49 -7.57
CA GLU A 98 6.26 -7.66 -8.74
C GLU A 98 5.35 -8.38 -9.77
N ASN A 99 5.13 -9.69 -9.62
CA ASN A 99 4.31 -10.49 -10.52
C ASN A 99 2.82 -10.24 -10.29
N CYS A 100 2.03 -10.18 -11.36
CA CYS A 100 0.56 -10.13 -11.29
C CYS A 100 -0.06 -10.96 -12.43
N ASN A 101 -1.22 -11.55 -12.16
CA ASN A 101 -2.02 -12.31 -13.14
C ASN A 101 -2.95 -11.41 -13.95
N CYS A 102 -3.03 -10.12 -13.60
CA CYS A 102 -3.71 -9.08 -14.36
C CYS A 102 -2.70 -8.13 -14.99
N ASN A 103 -3.10 -7.48 -16.08
CA ASN A 103 -2.37 -6.37 -16.67
C ASN A 103 -3.32 -5.17 -16.81
N CYS A 104 -3.77 -4.66 -15.67
CA CYS A 104 -4.81 -3.64 -15.62
C CYS A 104 -4.42 -2.40 -16.42
N ILE A 105 -5.39 -1.83 -17.13
CA ILE A 105 -5.19 -0.65 -17.98
C ILE A 105 -4.69 0.56 -17.15
N SER A 106 -5.05 0.65 -15.88
CA SER A 106 -4.70 1.73 -14.95
C SER A 106 -3.60 1.35 -13.96
N CYS A 107 -2.91 0.22 -14.15
CA CYS A 107 -1.96 -0.26 -13.16
C CYS A 107 -0.79 0.73 -12.94
N PRO A 108 -0.54 1.21 -11.70
CA PRO A 108 0.63 2.05 -11.42
C PRO A 108 1.93 1.24 -11.42
N GLN A 109 1.84 -0.08 -11.19
CA GLN A 109 2.95 -1.03 -11.18
C GLN A 109 2.66 -2.19 -12.15
N PRO A 110 2.88 -2.00 -13.46
CA PRO A 110 2.65 -3.05 -14.46
C PRO A 110 3.39 -4.35 -14.08
N PRO A 111 2.79 -5.53 -14.33
CA PRO A 111 3.38 -6.81 -13.94
C PRO A 111 4.74 -7.03 -14.59
N VAL A 112 5.69 -7.51 -13.80
CA VAL A 112 6.99 -7.99 -14.28
C VAL A 112 7.03 -9.51 -14.15
N LYS A 113 7.67 -10.19 -15.11
CA LYS A 113 7.96 -11.63 -14.98
C LYS A 113 9.34 -11.80 -14.37
N SER A 114 9.39 -11.96 -13.07
CA SER A 114 10.62 -12.11 -12.29
C SER A 114 10.52 -13.31 -11.35
N ARG A 115 11.67 -13.91 -11.00
CA ARG A 115 11.75 -14.90 -9.91
C ARG A 115 12.10 -14.17 -8.62
N ASP A 116 11.10 -13.57 -7.99
CA ASP A 116 11.30 -12.64 -6.87
C ASP A 116 10.69 -13.12 -5.53
N PHE A 117 9.91 -14.20 -5.54
CA PHE A 117 9.19 -14.67 -4.36
C PHE A 117 10.11 -15.00 -3.17
N ASP A 118 11.18 -15.78 -3.37
CA ASP A 118 12.12 -16.14 -2.29
C ASP A 118 12.79 -14.90 -1.69
N TYR A 119 13.16 -13.95 -2.54
CA TYR A 119 13.87 -12.74 -2.15
C TYR A 119 12.97 -11.81 -1.33
N PHE A 120 11.76 -11.52 -1.81
CA PHE A 120 10.82 -10.69 -1.07
C PHE A 120 10.31 -11.39 0.19
N PHE A 121 10.11 -12.70 0.16
CA PHE A 121 9.79 -13.46 1.36
C PHE A 121 10.90 -13.35 2.41
N TRP A 122 12.17 -13.50 2.02
CA TRP A 122 13.30 -13.33 2.93
C TRP A 122 13.28 -11.93 3.56
N ILE A 123 13.12 -10.86 2.78
CA ILE A 123 13.01 -9.48 3.29
C ILE A 123 11.86 -9.36 4.29
N ASN A 124 10.67 -9.83 3.92
CA ASN A 124 9.46 -9.69 4.76
C ASN A 124 9.60 -10.46 6.07
N GLN A 125 10.23 -11.64 6.05
CA GLN A 125 10.55 -12.38 7.27
C GLN A 125 11.47 -11.56 8.19
N GLN A 126 12.53 -10.95 7.65
CA GLN A 126 13.41 -10.11 8.46
C GLN A 126 12.67 -8.91 9.06
N ILE A 127 11.78 -8.28 8.27
CA ILE A 127 10.98 -7.15 8.75
C ILE A 127 10.10 -7.60 9.92
N ILE A 128 9.31 -8.67 9.75
CA ILE A 128 8.38 -9.16 10.78
C ILE A 128 9.12 -9.51 12.07
N GLU A 129 10.29 -10.15 11.99
CA GLU A 129 11.10 -10.49 13.18
C GLU A 129 11.67 -9.26 13.91
N CYS A 130 11.80 -8.13 13.22
CA CYS A 130 12.24 -6.88 13.84
C CYS A 130 11.10 -6.10 14.52
N LEU A 131 9.85 -6.37 14.14
CA LEU A 131 8.67 -5.70 14.68
C LEU A 131 8.26 -6.24 16.04
N ASP A 132 7.42 -5.49 16.73
CA ASP A 132 6.85 -5.83 18.04
C ASP A 132 5.40 -5.31 18.13
N ASP A 133 4.75 -5.54 19.27
CA ASP A 133 3.35 -5.18 19.52
C ASP A 133 3.04 -3.68 19.39
N SER A 134 4.05 -2.81 19.25
CA SER A 134 3.83 -1.39 18.93
C SER A 134 3.44 -1.15 17.47
N CYS A 135 3.52 -2.16 16.60
CA CYS A 135 3.04 -2.11 15.23
C CYS A 135 1.50 -2.18 15.20
N GLU A 136 0.84 -1.03 15.05
CA GLU A 136 -0.63 -0.96 15.05
C GLU A 136 -1.26 -1.53 13.77
N SER A 137 -0.59 -1.34 12.64
CA SER A 137 -1.05 -1.81 11.33
C SER A 137 0.09 -2.06 10.35
N ILE A 138 -0.09 -3.04 9.47
CA ILE A 138 0.82 -3.32 8.36
C ILE A 138 0.06 -3.68 7.09
N GLY A 139 0.48 -3.12 5.96
CA GLY A 139 -0.03 -3.46 4.64
C GLY A 139 0.67 -4.68 4.05
N ILE A 140 -0.01 -5.40 3.18
CA ILE A 140 0.54 -6.42 2.28
C ILE A 140 0.19 -5.97 0.86
N THR A 141 1.21 -5.78 0.04
CA THR A 141 1.08 -5.25 -1.31
C THR A 141 2.07 -5.90 -2.28
N GLY A 142 2.04 -5.47 -3.54
CA GLY A 142 2.82 -6.03 -4.64
C GLY A 142 2.04 -5.94 -5.96
N GLY A 143 2.36 -6.83 -6.89
CA GLY A 143 1.50 -7.14 -8.02
C GLY A 143 0.24 -7.87 -7.55
N GLU A 144 0.26 -9.20 -7.49
CA GLU A 144 -0.79 -10.00 -6.84
C GLU A 144 -0.17 -10.90 -5.75
N PRO A 145 -0.35 -10.57 -4.46
CA PRO A 145 0.24 -11.33 -3.36
C PRO A 145 -0.05 -12.83 -3.38
N LEU A 146 -1.27 -13.25 -3.75
CA LEU A 146 -1.64 -14.66 -3.74
C LEU A 146 -0.87 -15.50 -4.77
N LEU A 147 -0.26 -14.90 -5.80
CA LEU A 147 0.60 -15.63 -6.74
C LEU A 147 1.85 -16.22 -6.10
N ALA A 148 2.30 -15.66 -4.97
CA ALA A 148 3.44 -16.17 -4.24
C ALA A 148 3.10 -17.42 -3.39
N GLU A 149 1.85 -17.92 -3.44
CA GLU A 149 1.37 -19.16 -2.79
C GLU A 149 1.96 -19.38 -1.38
N LYS A 150 2.84 -20.39 -1.23
CA LYS A 150 3.45 -20.77 0.05
C LYS A 150 4.14 -19.60 0.77
N TYR A 151 4.72 -18.66 0.04
CA TYR A 151 5.41 -17.51 0.63
C TYR A 151 4.41 -16.52 1.22
N PHE A 152 3.29 -16.28 0.53
CA PHE A 152 2.22 -15.44 1.04
C PHE A 152 1.58 -16.07 2.29
N PHE A 153 1.19 -17.35 2.23
CA PHE A 153 0.58 -18.02 3.40
C PHE A 153 1.54 -18.10 4.60
N HIS A 154 2.82 -18.36 4.37
CA HIS A 154 3.83 -18.33 5.44
C HIS A 154 3.98 -16.92 6.03
N THR A 155 3.91 -15.87 5.20
CA THR A 155 3.93 -14.48 5.69
C THR A 155 2.75 -14.23 6.64
N LEU A 156 1.55 -14.72 6.33
CA LEU A 156 0.39 -14.59 7.22
C LEU A 156 0.58 -15.37 8.54
N GLN A 157 1.15 -16.58 8.46
CA GLN A 157 1.49 -17.37 9.65
C GLN A 157 2.44 -16.61 10.58
N LEU A 158 3.53 -16.05 10.03
CA LEU A 158 4.47 -15.25 10.80
C LEU A 158 3.81 -14.01 11.43
N LEU A 159 2.94 -13.31 10.69
CA LEU A 159 2.19 -12.18 11.23
C LEU A 159 1.28 -12.60 12.39
N ASN A 160 0.61 -13.74 12.30
CA ASN A 160 -0.26 -14.23 13.37
C ASN A 160 0.53 -14.68 14.60
N GLU A 161 1.72 -15.27 14.41
CA GLU A 161 2.57 -15.72 15.50
C GLU A 161 3.28 -14.56 16.21
N LYS A 162 3.80 -13.59 15.45
CA LYS A 162 4.66 -12.52 15.97
C LYS A 162 3.91 -11.24 16.29
N LEU A 163 2.83 -10.96 15.58
CA LEU A 163 2.08 -9.71 15.63
C LEU A 163 0.56 -9.96 15.76
N PRO A 164 0.11 -10.72 16.79
CA PRO A 164 -1.27 -11.16 16.92
C PRO A 164 -2.27 -10.02 17.15
N GLN A 165 -1.82 -8.80 17.48
CA GLN A 165 -2.68 -7.64 17.70
C GLN A 165 -2.62 -6.60 16.57
N THR A 166 -1.71 -6.74 15.61
CA THR A 166 -1.54 -5.80 14.50
C THR A 166 -2.68 -5.94 13.49
N ASN A 167 -3.22 -4.83 13.00
CA ASN A 167 -4.19 -4.87 11.89
C ASN A 167 -3.46 -5.12 10.57
N VAL A 168 -3.99 -6.00 9.72
CA VAL A 168 -3.33 -6.37 8.47
C VAL A 168 -4.22 -5.99 7.28
N GLN A 169 -3.75 -5.07 6.44
CA GLN A 169 -4.43 -4.76 5.18
C GLN A 169 -3.81 -5.57 4.04
N VAL A 170 -4.61 -6.33 3.29
CA VAL A 170 -4.14 -7.09 2.13
C VAL A 170 -4.71 -6.47 0.86
N LEU A 171 -3.85 -5.98 -0.03
CA LEU A 171 -4.23 -5.50 -1.35
C LEU A 171 -4.13 -6.64 -2.37
N THR A 172 -5.26 -7.03 -2.95
CA THR A 172 -5.35 -8.14 -3.93
C THR A 172 -6.38 -7.80 -5.00
N ASN A 173 -6.21 -8.31 -6.21
CA ASN A 173 -7.22 -8.23 -7.27
C ASN A 173 -8.42 -9.16 -7.03
N GLY A 174 -8.32 -10.07 -6.05
CA GLY A 174 -9.40 -10.97 -5.62
C GLY A 174 -9.70 -12.15 -6.53
N ILE A 175 -9.07 -12.25 -7.71
CA ILE A 175 -9.36 -13.30 -8.69
C ILE A 175 -8.98 -14.68 -8.15
N LEU A 176 -7.81 -14.80 -7.51
CA LEU A 176 -7.33 -16.08 -6.99
C LEU A 176 -8.11 -16.56 -5.76
N LEU A 177 -8.76 -15.65 -5.02
CA LEU A 177 -9.63 -16.00 -3.90
C LEU A 177 -10.88 -16.77 -4.34
N GLY A 178 -11.30 -16.62 -5.60
CA GLY A 178 -12.38 -17.42 -6.18
C GLY A 178 -11.98 -18.87 -6.47
N ASN A 179 -10.71 -19.24 -6.32
CA ASN A 179 -10.24 -20.61 -6.47
C ASN A 179 -10.19 -21.32 -5.11
N GLU A 180 -10.81 -22.49 -5.03
CA GLU A 180 -10.94 -23.29 -3.82
C GLU A 180 -9.58 -23.59 -3.15
N ARG A 181 -8.55 -23.96 -3.92
CA ARG A 181 -7.22 -24.27 -3.36
C ARG A 181 -6.62 -23.07 -2.60
N TYR A 182 -6.73 -21.87 -3.17
CA TYR A 182 -6.20 -20.65 -2.53
C TYR A 182 -7.04 -20.25 -1.32
N PHE A 183 -8.36 -20.33 -1.45
CA PHE A 183 -9.27 -19.99 -0.36
C PHE A 183 -9.12 -20.94 0.84
N GLU A 184 -9.06 -22.25 0.60
CA GLU A 184 -8.87 -23.25 1.66
C GLU A 184 -7.55 -23.06 2.41
N SER A 185 -6.51 -22.58 1.72
CA SER A 185 -5.21 -22.27 2.33
C SER A 185 -5.24 -20.95 3.14
N LEU A 186 -6.19 -20.06 2.83
CA LEU A 186 -6.31 -18.74 3.45
C LEU A 186 -7.21 -18.74 4.68
N LYS A 187 -8.35 -19.42 4.62
CA LYS A 187 -9.48 -19.20 5.55
C LYS A 187 -9.14 -19.38 7.03
N GLU A 188 -8.20 -20.27 7.35
CA GLU A 188 -7.75 -20.53 8.74
C GLU A 188 -6.66 -19.56 9.20
N LEU A 189 -6.11 -18.74 8.30
CA LEU A 189 -5.03 -17.78 8.60
C LEU A 189 -5.55 -16.36 8.81
N VAL A 190 -6.83 -16.10 8.57
CA VAL A 190 -7.41 -14.76 8.62
C VAL A 190 -8.47 -14.67 9.69
N ASP A 191 -8.42 -13.56 10.43
CA ASP A 191 -9.36 -13.20 11.48
C ASP A 191 -9.86 -11.75 11.27
N LYS A 192 -10.64 -11.23 12.22
CA LYS A 192 -11.22 -9.87 12.20
C LYS A 192 -10.22 -8.70 12.10
N ARG A 193 -8.92 -8.91 12.30
CA ARG A 193 -7.86 -7.90 12.13
C ARG A 193 -7.47 -7.72 10.66
N TYR A 194 -7.82 -8.69 9.80
CA TYR A 194 -7.53 -8.63 8.38
C TYR A 194 -8.57 -7.80 7.65
N LEU A 195 -8.10 -6.94 6.75
CA LEU A 195 -8.90 -6.16 5.81
C LEU A 195 -8.41 -6.42 4.38
N PHE A 196 -9.24 -7.05 3.56
CA PHE A 196 -8.94 -7.27 2.15
C PHE A 196 -9.44 -6.11 1.30
N GLY A 197 -8.53 -5.33 0.71
CA GLY A 197 -8.82 -4.31 -0.28
C GLY A 197 -8.89 -4.92 -1.66
N VAL A 198 -10.11 -5.02 -2.23
CA VAL A 198 -10.37 -5.69 -3.51
C VAL A 198 -10.95 -4.69 -4.52
N PRO A 199 -10.33 -4.53 -5.71
CA PRO A 199 -10.83 -3.60 -6.70
C PRO A 199 -12.07 -4.15 -7.42
N LEU A 200 -13.09 -3.30 -7.60
CA LEU A 200 -14.28 -3.60 -8.41
C LEU A 200 -14.57 -2.43 -9.34
N TYR A 201 -14.32 -2.61 -10.64
CA TYR A 201 -14.32 -1.50 -11.61
C TYR A 201 -15.68 -1.19 -12.26
N SER A 202 -16.65 -2.10 -12.19
CA SER A 202 -17.97 -1.96 -12.82
C SER A 202 -18.97 -2.95 -12.25
N ASP A 203 -20.27 -2.64 -12.35
CA ASP A 203 -21.38 -3.58 -12.13
C ASP A 203 -21.61 -4.51 -13.34
N PHE A 204 -20.94 -4.22 -14.46
CA PHE A 204 -21.02 -4.99 -15.69
C PHE A 204 -19.75 -5.84 -15.90
N PRO A 205 -19.86 -7.17 -16.09
CA PRO A 205 -18.70 -8.06 -16.18
C PRO A 205 -17.68 -7.68 -17.24
N ASP A 206 -18.12 -7.36 -18.46
CA ASP A 206 -17.20 -7.08 -19.57
C ASP A 206 -16.39 -5.80 -19.36
N ASP A 207 -16.96 -4.81 -18.67
CA ASP A 207 -16.26 -3.55 -18.37
C ASP A 207 -15.20 -3.78 -17.28
N HIS A 208 -15.54 -4.57 -16.26
CA HIS A 208 -14.56 -4.99 -15.25
C HIS A 208 -13.41 -5.78 -15.89
N ASP A 209 -13.73 -6.81 -16.69
CA ASP A 209 -12.75 -7.67 -17.35
C ASP A 209 -11.82 -6.90 -18.29
N ARG A 210 -12.38 -5.92 -19.03
CA ARG A 210 -11.59 -5.02 -19.87
C ARG A 210 -10.60 -4.22 -19.03
N MET A 211 -11.04 -3.74 -17.88
CA MET A 211 -10.22 -2.90 -17.00
C MET A 211 -9.06 -3.67 -16.38
N VAL A 212 -9.29 -4.89 -15.89
CA VAL A 212 -8.22 -5.78 -15.37
C VAL A 212 -7.43 -6.49 -16.47
N ASN A 213 -7.90 -6.42 -17.71
CA ASN A 213 -7.38 -7.16 -18.87
C ASN A 213 -7.31 -8.68 -18.61
N PHE A 214 -8.40 -9.23 -18.07
CA PHE A 214 -8.52 -10.64 -17.71
C PHE A 214 -9.96 -11.11 -17.95
N LYS A 215 -10.14 -12.04 -18.90
CA LYS A 215 -11.46 -12.59 -19.21
C LYS A 215 -11.97 -13.50 -18.09
N GLY A 216 -13.20 -13.29 -17.66
CA GLY A 216 -13.83 -13.92 -16.50
C GLY A 216 -13.31 -13.38 -15.17
N GLY A 217 -12.64 -12.22 -15.16
CA GLY A 217 -12.10 -11.59 -13.95
C GLY A 217 -13.20 -11.24 -12.97
N PHE A 218 -14.27 -10.60 -13.45
CA PHE A 218 -15.43 -10.19 -12.66
C PHE A 218 -16.00 -11.34 -11.84
N TYR A 219 -16.36 -12.45 -12.49
CA TYR A 219 -16.99 -13.58 -11.79
C TYR A 219 -16.04 -14.23 -10.78
N ARG A 220 -14.73 -14.29 -11.07
CA ARG A 220 -13.73 -14.83 -10.15
C ARG A 220 -13.52 -13.92 -8.95
N THR A 221 -13.44 -12.61 -9.16
CA THR A 221 -13.36 -11.61 -8.08
C THR A 221 -14.62 -11.65 -7.22
N MET A 222 -15.81 -11.74 -7.82
CA MET A 222 -17.07 -11.88 -7.09
C MET A 222 -17.10 -13.17 -6.25
N ASN A 223 -16.68 -14.31 -6.82
CA ASN A 223 -16.55 -15.56 -6.05
C ASN A 223 -15.54 -15.41 -4.91
N GLY A 224 -14.43 -14.71 -5.13
CA GLY A 224 -13.44 -14.40 -4.09
C GLY A 224 -14.02 -13.55 -2.95
N LEU A 225 -14.84 -12.55 -3.28
CA LEU A 225 -15.55 -11.73 -2.30
C LEU A 225 -16.54 -12.56 -1.48
N TYR A 226 -17.31 -13.44 -2.11
CA TYR A 226 -18.22 -14.35 -1.40
C TYR A 226 -17.48 -15.33 -0.49
N ASN A 227 -16.35 -15.87 -0.95
CA ASN A 227 -15.49 -16.72 -0.13
C ASN A 227 -14.97 -15.97 1.10
N LEU A 228 -14.42 -14.76 0.92
CA LEU A 228 -13.99 -13.92 2.05
C LEU A 228 -15.12 -13.63 3.03
N ALA A 229 -16.36 -13.43 2.56
CA ALA A 229 -17.53 -13.18 3.40
C ALA A 229 -17.89 -14.35 4.32
N THR A 230 -17.35 -15.56 4.07
CA THR A 230 -17.51 -16.72 4.96
C THR A 230 -16.46 -16.77 6.08
N THR A 231 -15.51 -15.84 6.09
CA THR A 231 -14.47 -15.69 7.13
C THR A 231 -14.80 -14.51 8.04
N GLU A 232 -14.01 -14.30 9.11
CA GLU A 232 -14.12 -13.10 9.95
C GLU A 232 -13.41 -11.87 9.37
N ALA A 233 -12.69 -12.02 8.25
CA ALA A 233 -11.95 -10.93 7.63
C ALA A 233 -12.90 -9.85 7.09
N LYS A 234 -12.45 -8.60 7.20
CA LYS A 234 -13.17 -7.43 6.65
C LYS A 234 -12.85 -7.27 5.17
N ILE A 235 -13.76 -6.63 4.45
CA ILE A 235 -13.62 -6.39 3.01
C ILE A 235 -13.81 -4.90 2.71
N GLU A 236 -12.85 -4.31 2.02
CA GLU A 236 -12.94 -2.97 1.42
C GLU A 236 -13.04 -3.13 -0.10
N ILE A 237 -14.13 -2.61 -0.69
CA ILE A 237 -14.23 -2.51 -2.14
C ILE A 237 -13.55 -1.22 -2.60
N ARG A 238 -12.61 -1.35 -3.54
CA ARG A 238 -11.84 -0.22 -4.07
C ARG A 238 -12.28 0.09 -5.49
N VAL A 239 -12.83 1.28 -5.71
CA VAL A 239 -13.36 1.70 -7.01
C VAL A 239 -12.50 2.85 -7.53
N LEU A 240 -11.77 2.61 -8.61
CA LEU A 240 -10.92 3.63 -9.22
C LEU A 240 -11.75 4.60 -10.08
N LEU A 241 -11.73 5.88 -9.73
CA LEU A 241 -12.40 6.95 -10.45
C LEU A 241 -11.67 7.23 -11.77
N ASN A 242 -12.25 6.81 -12.88
CA ASN A 242 -11.74 7.02 -14.23
C ASN A 242 -12.90 7.07 -15.25
N ALA A 243 -12.63 7.48 -16.48
CA ALA A 243 -13.65 7.71 -17.50
C ALA A 243 -14.55 6.51 -17.82
N THR A 244 -14.08 5.28 -17.57
CA THR A 244 -14.86 4.05 -17.80
C THR A 244 -15.72 3.65 -16.61
N THR A 245 -15.41 4.14 -15.41
CA THR A 245 -16.11 3.80 -14.16
C THR A 245 -17.06 4.90 -13.71
N VAL A 246 -16.70 6.18 -13.90
CA VAL A 246 -17.46 7.31 -13.33
C VAL A 246 -18.90 7.38 -13.81
N GLY A 247 -19.17 7.10 -15.10
CA GLY A 247 -20.52 7.19 -15.66
C GLY A 247 -21.52 6.13 -15.16
N ARG A 248 -21.08 5.21 -14.29
CA ARG A 248 -21.91 4.15 -13.71
C ARG A 248 -21.75 4.00 -12.19
N LEU A 249 -21.22 5.01 -11.49
CA LEU A 249 -20.93 4.86 -10.05
C LEU A 249 -22.19 4.59 -9.24
N LYS A 250 -23.33 5.18 -9.60
CA LYS A 250 -24.60 4.94 -8.93
C LYS A 250 -25.09 3.51 -9.10
N GLN A 251 -24.95 2.96 -10.31
CA GLN A 251 -25.30 1.57 -10.61
C GLN A 251 -24.36 0.62 -9.88
N LEU A 252 -23.06 0.90 -9.87
CA LEU A 252 -22.07 0.14 -9.10
C LEU A 252 -22.36 0.22 -7.59
N SER A 253 -22.69 1.39 -7.06
CA SER A 253 -23.06 1.57 -5.65
C SER A 253 -24.33 0.79 -5.30
N SER A 254 -25.34 0.84 -6.15
CA SER A 254 -26.53 -0.01 -6.00
C SER A 254 -26.22 -1.49 -6.12
N TYR A 255 -25.27 -1.89 -6.98
CA TYR A 255 -24.85 -3.27 -7.14
C TYR A 255 -24.15 -3.77 -5.88
N ILE A 256 -23.21 -3.00 -5.34
CA ILE A 256 -22.49 -3.30 -4.09
C ILE A 256 -23.49 -3.46 -2.96
N TYR A 257 -24.41 -2.50 -2.77
CA TYR A 257 -25.44 -2.59 -1.74
C TYR A 257 -26.29 -3.87 -1.84
N LYS A 258 -26.71 -4.25 -3.06
CA LYS A 258 -27.61 -5.40 -3.27
C LYS A 258 -26.90 -6.75 -3.16
N ASN A 259 -25.66 -6.85 -3.62
CA ASN A 259 -24.97 -8.13 -3.81
C ASN A 259 -23.82 -8.34 -2.82
N LEU A 260 -23.29 -7.27 -2.24
CA LEU A 260 -22.15 -7.28 -1.34
C LEU A 260 -22.45 -6.59 0.00
N PRO A 261 -23.61 -6.83 0.66
CA PRO A 261 -23.97 -6.12 1.90
C PRO A 261 -23.06 -6.44 3.09
N PHE A 262 -22.17 -7.43 2.96
CA PHE A 262 -21.18 -7.84 3.95
C PHE A 262 -19.88 -7.02 3.90
N VAL A 263 -19.70 -6.14 2.90
CA VAL A 263 -18.49 -5.32 2.81
C VAL A 263 -18.43 -4.33 3.97
N SER A 264 -17.25 -4.16 4.53
CA SER A 264 -17.03 -3.27 5.67
C SER A 264 -16.80 -1.83 5.24
N HIS A 265 -16.38 -1.60 3.98
CA HIS A 265 -16.07 -0.28 3.46
C HIS A 265 -16.08 -0.24 1.92
N VAL A 266 -16.36 0.93 1.35
CA VAL A 266 -16.19 1.25 -0.08
C VAL A 266 -15.32 2.50 -0.22
N ALA A 267 -14.24 2.39 -0.98
CA ALA A 267 -13.33 3.49 -1.26
C ALA A 267 -13.42 3.92 -2.74
N PHE A 268 -13.82 5.17 -2.99
CA PHE A 268 -13.70 5.81 -4.30
C PHE A 268 -12.33 6.47 -4.44
N MET A 269 -11.49 5.99 -5.34
CA MET A 269 -10.07 6.34 -5.39
C MET A 269 -9.72 7.18 -6.62
N GLY A 270 -9.05 8.30 -6.44
CA GLY A 270 -8.43 9.07 -7.52
C GLY A 270 -7.29 8.30 -8.21
N LEU A 271 -7.04 8.67 -9.47
CA LEU A 271 -6.08 8.00 -10.36
C LEU A 271 -4.65 8.54 -10.16
N GLU A 272 -3.68 7.65 -9.98
CA GLU A 272 -2.24 7.97 -10.02
C GLU A 272 -1.72 7.88 -11.47
N GLY A 273 -1.15 8.96 -12.00
CA GLY A 273 -0.70 9.05 -13.40
C GLY A 273 0.67 8.45 -13.66
N ILE A 274 0.85 7.17 -13.37
CA ILE A 274 2.10 6.39 -13.56
C ILE A 274 1.81 5.02 -14.18
N GLY A 275 2.84 4.28 -14.58
CA GLY A 275 2.69 2.90 -15.07
C GLY A 275 1.81 2.81 -16.31
N ASN A 276 0.93 1.80 -16.38
CA ASN A 276 -0.04 1.64 -17.46
C ASN A 276 -1.04 2.81 -17.50
N ALA A 277 -1.40 3.41 -16.37
CA ALA A 277 -2.31 4.55 -16.35
C ALA A 277 -1.79 5.74 -17.16
N LEU A 278 -0.47 6.00 -17.08
CA LEU A 278 0.18 7.04 -17.87
C LEU A 278 0.10 6.79 -19.38
N HIS A 279 0.37 5.55 -19.80
CA HIS A 279 0.29 5.14 -21.22
C HIS A 279 -1.14 5.27 -21.76
N ASN A 280 -2.12 5.05 -20.90
CA ASN A 280 -3.54 5.04 -21.20
C ASN A 280 -4.27 6.32 -20.78
N TRP A 281 -3.53 7.40 -20.49
CA TRP A 281 -4.09 8.56 -19.79
C TRP A 281 -5.36 9.13 -20.43
N ASN A 282 -5.36 9.31 -21.75
CA ASN A 282 -6.48 9.94 -22.47
C ASN A 282 -7.78 9.12 -22.39
N GLN A 283 -7.70 7.80 -22.19
CA GLN A 283 -8.88 6.95 -22.06
C GLN A 283 -9.35 6.81 -20.60
N LEU A 284 -8.53 7.22 -19.63
CA LEU A 284 -8.81 7.08 -18.19
C LEU A 284 -9.15 8.40 -17.52
N THR A 285 -8.57 9.50 -17.97
CA THR A 285 -8.70 10.82 -17.32
C THR A 285 -10.14 11.32 -17.26
N ILE A 286 -10.49 11.97 -16.15
CA ILE A 286 -11.80 12.60 -15.93
C ILE A 286 -11.62 14.07 -15.57
N ASP A 287 -12.62 14.91 -15.86
CA ASP A 287 -12.76 16.22 -15.24
C ASP A 287 -13.67 16.09 -14.02
N TYR A 288 -13.10 16.22 -12.82
CA TYR A 288 -13.84 16.11 -11.57
C TYR A 288 -15.06 17.04 -11.51
N SER A 289 -14.98 18.24 -12.09
CA SER A 289 -16.12 19.18 -12.10
C SER A 289 -17.35 18.62 -12.83
N LEU A 290 -17.16 17.69 -13.76
CA LEU A 290 -18.22 17.04 -14.52
C LEU A 290 -18.73 15.75 -13.85
N THR A 291 -18.05 15.24 -12.81
CA THR A 291 -18.41 13.99 -12.12
C THR A 291 -19.03 14.20 -10.74
N MET A 292 -19.12 15.45 -10.26
CA MET A 292 -19.53 15.75 -8.89
C MET A 292 -20.93 15.22 -8.53
N GLN A 293 -21.92 15.42 -9.40
CA GLN A 293 -23.28 14.94 -9.13
C GLN A 293 -23.30 13.42 -8.95
N GLU A 294 -22.65 12.68 -9.84
CA GLU A 294 -22.60 11.22 -9.81
C GLU A 294 -21.84 10.70 -8.58
N MET A 295 -20.76 11.39 -8.17
CA MET A 295 -20.03 11.10 -6.94
C MET A 295 -20.86 11.38 -5.69
N GLU A 296 -21.53 12.54 -5.60
CA GLU A 296 -22.43 12.88 -4.49
C GLU A 296 -23.54 11.84 -4.34
N GLU A 297 -24.26 11.55 -5.41
CA GLU A 297 -25.37 10.59 -5.38
C GLU A 297 -24.90 9.18 -4.96
N SER A 298 -23.71 8.75 -5.40
CA SER A 298 -23.14 7.45 -5.07
C SER A 298 -22.69 7.35 -3.61
N VAL A 299 -22.00 8.36 -3.12
CA VAL A 299 -21.54 8.45 -1.73
C VAL A 299 -22.73 8.54 -0.77
N GLU A 300 -23.70 9.41 -1.07
CA GLU A 300 -24.92 9.56 -0.26
C GLU A 300 -25.74 8.28 -0.26
N PHE A 301 -25.86 7.60 -1.40
CA PHE A 301 -26.56 6.32 -1.46
C PHE A 301 -25.92 5.29 -0.52
N LEU A 302 -24.61 5.06 -0.61
CA LEU A 302 -23.91 4.09 0.26
C LEU A 302 -24.01 4.49 1.74
N SER A 303 -23.79 5.76 2.05
CA SER A 303 -23.88 6.29 3.41
C SER A 303 -25.29 6.13 4.01
N ASN A 304 -26.35 6.41 3.23
CA ASN A 304 -27.74 6.26 3.68
C ASN A 304 -28.12 4.80 3.95
N TRP A 305 -27.42 3.85 3.31
CA TRP A 305 -27.56 2.42 3.56
C TRP A 305 -26.58 1.88 4.61
N ASN A 306 -25.92 2.75 5.37
CA ASN A 306 -24.94 2.41 6.40
C ASN A 306 -23.76 1.56 5.89
N ILE A 307 -23.40 1.70 4.61
CA ILE A 307 -22.13 1.18 4.09
C ILE A 307 -21.08 2.28 4.26
N PRO A 308 -20.05 2.09 5.10
CA PRO A 308 -18.98 3.06 5.27
C PRO A 308 -18.33 3.36 3.92
N VAL A 309 -18.20 4.65 3.60
CA VAL A 309 -17.67 5.10 2.31
C VAL A 309 -16.63 6.19 2.51
N SER A 310 -15.58 6.18 1.70
CA SER A 310 -14.57 7.23 1.69
C SER A 310 -14.10 7.56 0.29
N ILE A 311 -13.55 8.77 0.13
CA ILE A 311 -12.92 9.26 -1.08
C ILE A 311 -11.41 9.35 -0.82
N TYR A 312 -10.66 8.54 -1.56
CA TYR A 312 -9.21 8.46 -1.48
C TYR A 312 -8.58 9.21 -2.65
N ASN A 313 -7.43 9.84 -2.42
CA ASN A 313 -6.57 10.39 -3.46
C ASN A 313 -7.23 11.48 -4.35
N VAL A 314 -8.28 12.14 -3.87
CA VAL A 314 -8.86 13.32 -4.52
C VAL A 314 -8.74 14.50 -3.55
N PRO A 315 -8.01 15.58 -3.92
CA PRO A 315 -7.87 16.73 -3.03
C PRO A 315 -9.20 17.49 -2.89
N LEU A 316 -9.37 18.15 -1.75
CA LEU A 316 -10.64 18.81 -1.39
C LEU A 316 -11.06 19.91 -2.38
N CYS A 317 -10.11 20.57 -3.05
CA CYS A 317 -10.39 21.57 -4.09
C CYS A 317 -11.02 20.99 -5.37
N ASN A 318 -11.02 19.67 -5.52
CA ASN A 318 -11.65 18.95 -6.63
C ASN A 318 -12.92 18.22 -6.19
N LEU A 319 -13.34 18.41 -4.94
CA LEU A 319 -14.57 17.85 -4.38
C LEU A 319 -15.52 18.98 -4.02
N SER A 320 -16.81 18.73 -4.15
CA SER A 320 -17.80 19.62 -3.54
C SER A 320 -17.66 19.57 -2.00
N PRO A 321 -17.99 20.67 -1.29
CA PRO A 321 -17.94 20.68 0.17
C PRO A 321 -18.80 19.59 0.85
N ARG A 322 -19.86 19.13 0.19
CA ARG A 322 -20.71 18.01 0.65
C ARG A 322 -19.94 16.69 0.77
N LEU A 323 -18.91 16.51 -0.05
CA LEU A 323 -18.09 15.31 -0.09
C LEU A 323 -16.88 15.36 0.86
N TRP A 324 -16.52 16.53 1.39
CA TRP A 324 -15.36 16.69 2.28
C TRP A 324 -15.39 15.77 3.52
N PRO A 325 -16.53 15.52 4.19
CA PRO A 325 -16.58 14.58 5.32
C PRO A 325 -16.20 13.14 4.97
N PHE A 326 -16.22 12.78 3.68
CA PHE A 326 -15.86 11.45 3.20
C PHE A 326 -14.43 11.38 2.69
N ALA A 327 -13.74 12.51 2.53
CA ALA A 327 -12.36 12.52 2.05
C ALA A 327 -11.40 12.00 3.13
N ALA A 328 -10.46 11.14 2.73
CA ALA A 328 -9.44 10.60 3.62
C ALA A 328 -8.02 10.94 3.16
N ASN A 329 -7.12 11.11 4.11
CA ASN A 329 -5.69 11.25 3.83
C ASN A 329 -5.05 9.88 3.55
N SER A 330 -5.27 9.38 2.33
CA SER A 330 -4.94 8.02 1.90
C SER A 330 -3.66 7.90 1.06
N ILE A 331 -3.04 9.01 0.68
CA ILE A 331 -1.78 9.00 -0.09
C ILE A 331 -0.63 8.73 0.89
N SER A 332 0.22 7.75 0.55
CA SER A 332 1.45 7.45 1.29
C SER A 332 2.28 8.71 1.49
N ASP A 333 2.83 8.91 2.70
CA ASP A 333 3.49 10.17 3.06
C ASP A 333 4.59 10.59 2.07
N TRP A 334 5.40 9.65 1.56
CA TRP A 334 6.45 9.94 0.57
C TRP A 334 5.91 10.25 -0.85
N LYS A 335 4.69 9.83 -1.16
CA LYS A 335 4.00 10.13 -2.43
C LYS A 335 3.18 11.40 -2.35
N ARG A 336 2.99 12.00 -1.17
CA ARG A 336 2.10 13.14 -0.99
C ARG A 336 2.84 14.45 -1.22
N HIS A 337 2.23 15.33 -2.01
CA HIS A 337 2.72 16.67 -2.26
C HIS A 337 1.59 17.69 -2.17
N TYR A 338 1.94 18.92 -1.81
CA TYR A 338 1.08 20.10 -1.85
C TYR A 338 1.82 21.19 -2.63
N ALA A 339 1.17 21.74 -3.66
CA ALA A 339 1.72 22.84 -4.44
C ALA A 339 1.86 24.12 -3.59
N ASP A 340 2.63 25.09 -4.06
CA ASP A 340 2.92 26.33 -3.31
C ASP A 340 1.65 27.11 -2.97
N GLU A 341 0.66 27.10 -3.87
CA GLU A 341 -0.64 27.74 -3.68
C GLU A 341 -1.41 27.16 -2.49
N CYS A 342 -1.17 25.88 -2.14
CA CYS A 342 -1.80 25.24 -0.98
C CYS A 342 -1.40 25.89 0.35
N ASN A 343 -0.32 26.67 0.41
CA ASN A 343 0.10 27.35 1.64
C ASN A 343 -0.91 28.40 2.13
N GLN A 344 -1.79 28.87 1.24
CA GLN A 344 -2.89 29.79 1.59
C GLN A 344 -4.24 29.08 1.79
N CYS A 345 -4.29 27.75 1.63
CA CYS A 345 -5.52 26.98 1.66
C CYS A 345 -6.01 26.74 3.08
N LEU A 346 -7.24 27.15 3.39
CA LEU A 346 -7.85 27.01 4.73
C LEU A 346 -8.14 25.57 5.13
N VAL A 347 -8.19 24.64 4.16
CA VAL A 347 -8.54 23.23 4.40
C VAL A 347 -7.36 22.28 4.17
N LYS A 348 -6.12 22.82 4.10
CA LYS A 348 -4.90 22.04 3.81
C LYS A 348 -4.71 20.86 4.77
N GLU A 349 -4.88 21.08 6.06
CA GLU A 349 -4.65 20.06 7.11
C GLU A 349 -5.60 18.85 6.99
N ASN A 350 -6.77 19.03 6.36
CA ASN A 350 -7.75 17.96 6.14
C ASN A 350 -7.66 17.36 4.72
N CYS A 351 -6.79 17.89 3.86
CA CYS A 351 -6.69 17.50 2.46
C CYS A 351 -5.61 16.42 2.28
N GLY A 352 -5.92 15.35 1.54
CA GLY A 352 -4.96 14.27 1.23
C GLY A 352 -3.85 14.65 0.23
N GLY A 353 -3.87 15.88 -0.30
CA GLY A 353 -2.87 16.37 -1.26
C GLY A 353 -2.97 15.72 -2.64
N VAL A 354 -1.85 15.73 -3.38
CA VAL A 354 -1.72 15.11 -4.70
C VAL A 354 -0.54 14.15 -4.75
N PHE A 355 -0.55 13.22 -5.71
CA PHE A 355 0.57 12.31 -5.95
C PHE A 355 1.78 13.04 -6.55
N SER A 356 2.91 13.05 -5.84
CA SER A 356 4.21 13.55 -6.31
C SER A 356 4.82 12.69 -7.42
N THR A 357 4.42 11.42 -7.48
CA THR A 357 4.85 10.41 -8.46
C THR A 357 4.12 10.48 -9.79
N SER A 358 3.02 11.25 -9.87
CA SER A 358 2.22 11.33 -11.08
C SER A 358 2.92 12.14 -12.16
N ALA A 359 3.20 11.51 -13.30
CA ALA A 359 3.74 12.21 -14.48
C ALA A 359 2.67 13.02 -15.23
N LYS A 360 1.39 12.63 -15.07
CA LYS A 360 0.22 13.40 -15.49
C LYS A 360 -0.81 13.43 -14.37
N THR A 361 -1.52 14.54 -14.26
CA THR A 361 -2.60 14.69 -13.27
C THR A 361 -3.81 15.36 -13.90
N ASN A 362 -5.00 14.96 -13.46
CA ASN A 362 -6.29 15.58 -13.80
C ASN A 362 -6.80 16.46 -12.64
N VAL A 363 -6.02 16.56 -11.57
CA VAL A 363 -6.27 17.48 -10.46
C VAL A 363 -5.97 18.90 -10.91
N LYS A 364 -6.92 19.80 -10.67
CA LYS A 364 -6.74 21.25 -10.75
C LYS A 364 -6.59 21.79 -9.32
N VAL A 365 -5.37 22.14 -8.93
CA VAL A 365 -5.10 22.63 -7.57
C VAL A 365 -5.57 24.08 -7.45
N GLU A 366 -6.60 24.29 -6.63
CA GLU A 366 -7.17 25.62 -6.38
C GLU A 366 -7.37 25.81 -4.86
N PRO A 367 -6.61 26.70 -4.19
CA PRO A 367 -6.70 26.84 -2.74
C PRO A 367 -8.08 27.36 -2.32
N VAL A 368 -8.65 26.74 -1.28
CA VAL A 368 -9.91 27.19 -0.67
C VAL A 368 -9.60 28.36 0.25
N LEU A 369 -9.96 29.58 -0.18
CA LEU A 369 -9.71 30.81 0.56
C LEU A 369 -10.88 31.25 1.45
N LYS A 370 -12.04 30.60 1.32
CA LYS A 370 -13.24 30.85 2.12
C LYS A 370 -14.01 29.54 2.33
N ILE A 371 -14.50 29.31 3.55
CA ILE A 371 -15.43 28.21 3.87
C ILE A 371 -16.83 28.83 3.89
N LEU A 372 -17.70 28.37 2.99
CA LEU A 372 -19.08 28.86 2.84
C LEU A 372 -20.04 28.14 3.76
#